data_AF-A0A2T0LAC0-F1
#
_entry.id   AF-A0A2T0LAC0-F1
#
_cell.length_a   1.000
_cell.length_b   1.000
_cell.length_c   1.000
_cell.angle_alpha   90.00
_cell.angle_beta   90.00
_cell.angle_gamma   90.00
#
_symmetry.space_group_name_H-M   'P 1'
#
loop_
_entity.id
_entity.type
_entity.pdbx_description
1 polymer ?
#
loop_
_entity_poly.entity_id
_entity_poly.type
_entity_poly.pdbx_seq_one_letter_code
_entity_poly.pdbx_strand_id
1 'polypeptide(L)'
;MPKKQMFTASEIQKFCYCQEQFRLEKLEEQGKLHWPQEPDTHRLEEGIEYHKHFRQREVTVPKSQVLLIGLGVVFGLLCLALMIH
;
A
#
# COMPACT_ATOMS: atom_id res chain seq x y z
N MET A 1 3.86 7.86 24.41
CA MET A 1 3.42 7.70 23.01
C MET A 1 3.12 6.23 22.78
N PRO A 2 1.90 5.83 22.34
CA PRO A 2 1.62 4.43 22.07
C PRO A 2 2.47 3.96 20.89
N LYS A 3 3.16 2.81 21.06
CA LYS A 3 3.94 2.20 19.98
C LYS A 3 2.99 1.86 18.83
N LYS A 4 3.32 2.31 17.61
CA LYS A 4 2.57 1.92 16.41
C LYS A 4 2.68 0.41 16.25
N GLN A 5 1.57 -0.30 16.43
CA GLN A 5 1.47 -1.73 16.16
C GLN A 5 1.50 -1.91 14.64
N MET A 6 2.41 -2.76 14.15
CA MET A 6 2.41 -3.18 12.75
C MET A 6 1.41 -4.32 12.61
N PHE A 7 0.43 -4.13 11.73
CA PHE A 7 -0.52 -5.18 11.37
C PHE A 7 0.02 -5.95 10.16
N THR A 8 -0.14 -7.26 10.19
CA THR A 8 0.10 -8.15 9.05
C THR A 8 -0.93 -7.91 7.95
N ALA A 9 -0.62 -8.32 6.71
CA ALA A 9 -1.55 -8.17 5.59
C ALA A 9 -2.87 -8.92 5.84
N SER A 10 -2.82 -10.07 6.52
CA SER A 10 -4.00 -10.84 6.92
C SER A 10 -4.83 -10.11 7.99
N GLU A 11 -4.20 -9.43 8.94
CA GLU A 11 -4.91 -8.57 9.90
C GLU A 11 -5.55 -7.37 9.21
N ILE A 12 -4.86 -6.71 8.28
CA ILE A 12 -5.44 -5.61 7.49
C ILE A 12 -6.60 -6.11 6.64
N GLN A 13 -6.49 -7.31 6.05
CA GLN A 13 -7.55 -7.94 5.28
C GLN A 13 -8.78 -8.24 6.14
N LYS A 14 -8.61 -8.66 7.40
CA LYS A 14 -9.69 -8.79 8.39
C LYS A 14 -10.45 -7.48 8.61
N PHE A 15 -9.73 -6.36 8.69
CA PHE A 15 -10.34 -5.04 8.86
C PHE A 15 -11.02 -4.53 7.58
N CYS A 16 -10.40 -4.75 6.41
CA CYS A 16 -10.91 -4.25 5.13
C CYS A 16 -12.03 -5.11 4.52
N TYR A 17 -12.09 -6.41 4.84
CA TYR A 17 -13.02 -7.37 4.26
C TYR A 17 -13.77 -8.17 5.32
N CYS A 18 -14.24 -7.49 6.36
CA CYS A 18 -14.93 -8.10 7.50
C CYS A 18 -16.13 -8.99 7.11
N GLN A 19 -16.87 -8.65 6.05
CA GLN A 19 -17.98 -9.48 5.54
C GLN A 19 -17.49 -10.77 4.89
N GLU A 20 -16.40 -10.71 4.12
CA GLU A 20 -15.86 -11.88 3.41
C GLU A 20 -15.17 -12.83 4.41
N GLN A 21 -14.48 -12.25 5.40
CA GLN A 21 -13.93 -12.94 6.56
C GLN A 21 -15.00 -13.77 7.28
N PHE A 22 -16.12 -13.14 7.64
CA PHE A 22 -17.24 -13.81 8.31
C PHE A 22 -17.87 -14.91 7.45
N ARG A 23 -17.95 -14.70 6.12
CA ARG A 23 -18.43 -15.71 5.17
C ARG A 23 -17.52 -16.93 5.14
N LEU A 24 -16.20 -16.73 5.15
CA LEU A 24 -15.20 -17.80 5.15
C LEU A 24 -15.21 -18.59 6.47
N GLU A 25 -15.30 -17.89 7.61
CA GLU A 25 -15.43 -18.51 8.94
C GLU A 25 -16.70 -19.38 9.02
N LYS A 26 -17.84 -18.88 8.52
CA LYS A 26 -19.08 -19.66 8.46
C LYS A 26 -18.96 -20.90 7.56
N LEU A 27 -18.19 -20.84 6.47
CA LEU A 27 -17.98 -21.98 5.59
C LEU A 27 -17.04 -23.02 6.21
N GLU A 28 -16.08 -22.57 7.02
CA GLU A 28 -15.21 -23.43 7.82
C GLU A 28 -16.00 -24.17 8.92
N GLU A 29 -16.84 -23.47 9.69
CA GLU A 29 -17.71 -24.07 10.71
C GLU A 29 -18.68 -25.11 10.12
N GLN A 30 -19.11 -24.89 8.87
CA GLN A 30 -19.95 -25.84 8.12
C GLN A 30 -19.16 -27.03 7.54
N GLY A 31 -17.84 -27.08 7.75
CA GLY A 31 -16.95 -28.10 7.18
C GLY A 31 -16.81 -28.04 5.67
N LYS A 32 -17.28 -26.97 5.01
CA LYS A 32 -17.23 -26.78 3.55
C LYS A 32 -15.90 -26.17 3.08
N LEU A 33 -15.19 -25.55 4.01
CA LEU A 33 -13.87 -24.98 3.84
C LEU A 33 -12.97 -25.63 4.90
N HIS A 34 -11.73 -25.97 4.55
CA HIS A 34 -10.71 -26.35 5.53
C HIS A 34 -9.48 -25.51 5.22
N TRP A 35 -8.95 -24.83 6.24
CA TRP A 35 -7.67 -24.16 6.09
C TRP A 35 -6.53 -25.18 6.14
N PRO A 36 -5.45 -24.93 5.39
CA PRO A 36 -4.24 -25.72 5.53
C PRO A 36 -3.73 -25.62 6.97
N GLN A 37 -3.37 -26.77 7.56
CA GLN A 37 -2.83 -26.86 8.92
C GLN A 37 -1.48 -26.14 9.06
N GLU A 38 -0.70 -26.14 7.97
CA GLU A 38 0.55 -25.42 7.90
C GLU A 38 0.34 -24.11 7.13
N PRO A 39 0.71 -22.96 7.72
CA PRO A 39 0.70 -21.71 7.00
C PRO A 39 1.69 -21.81 5.84
N ASP A 40 1.22 -21.46 4.64
CA ASP A 40 2.07 -21.35 3.45
C ASP A 40 3.06 -20.20 3.64
N THR A 41 4.24 -20.54 4.17
CA THR A 41 5.32 -19.59 4.43
C THR A 41 5.91 -19.03 3.15
N HIS A 42 5.83 -19.78 2.04
CA HIS A 42 6.32 -19.34 0.73
C HIS A 42 5.52 -18.13 0.25
N ARG A 43 4.19 -18.18 0.35
CA ARG A 43 3.32 -17.04 -0.01
C ARG A 43 3.56 -15.82 0.86
N LEU A 44 3.89 -16.02 2.14
CA LEU A 44 4.25 -14.92 3.05
C LEU A 44 5.58 -14.28 2.64
N GLU A 45 6.59 -15.10 2.32
CA GLU A 45 7.90 -14.64 1.85
C GLU A 45 7.80 -13.88 0.53
N GLU A 46 7.04 -14.39 -0.45
CA GLU A 46 6.74 -13.69 -1.70
C GLU A 46 6.07 -12.32 -1.46
N GLY A 47 5.11 -12.27 -0.53
CA GLY A 47 4.44 -11.02 -0.15
C GLY A 47 5.40 -10.00 0.48
N ILE A 48 6.32 -10.47 1.33
CA ILE A 48 7.35 -9.64 1.95
C ILE A 48 8.32 -9.10 0.89
N GLU A 49 8.75 -9.93 -0.05
CA GLU A 49 9.66 -9.54 -1.13
C GLU A 49 9.03 -8.53 -2.09
N TYR A 50 7.77 -8.78 -2.49
CA TYR A 50 6.99 -7.82 -3.26
C TYR A 50 6.91 -6.46 -2.56
N HIS A 51 6.65 -6.44 -1.25
CA HIS A 51 6.53 -5.18 -0.50
C HIS A 51 7.87 -4.43 -0.40
N LYS A 52 9.00 -5.14 -0.31
CA LYS A 52 10.35 -4.53 -0.38
C LYS A 52 10.56 -3.84 -1.73
N HIS A 53 10.25 -4.52 -2.84
CA HIS A 53 10.39 -3.95 -4.17
C HIS A 53 9.41 -2.79 -4.44
N PHE A 54 8.18 -2.89 -3.94
CA PHE A 54 7.20 -1.82 -4.06
C PHE A 54 7.64 -0.56 -3.32
N ARG A 55 8.11 -0.68 -2.07
CA ARG A 55 8.65 0.47 -1.33
C ARG A 55 9.88 1.08 -2.00
N GLN A 56 10.75 0.26 -2.60
CA GLN A 56 11.90 0.78 -3.36
C GLN A 56 11.46 1.64 -4.55
N ARG A 57 10.38 1.24 -5.25
CA ARG A 57 9.81 2.01 -6.37
C ARG A 57 9.19 3.35 -5.93
N GLU A 58 8.59 3.41 -4.74
CA GLU A 58 8.06 4.67 -4.20
C GLU A 58 9.16 5.64 -3.75
N VAL A 59 10.31 5.13 -3.28
CA VAL A 59 11.45 5.95 -2.85
C VAL A 59 12.21 6.54 -4.05
N THR A 60 12.09 5.94 -5.24
CA THR A 60 12.79 6.40 -6.46
C THR A 60 12.20 7.61 -7.15
N VAL A 61 11.13 8.24 -6.64
CA VAL A 61 10.75 9.59 -7.07
C VAL A 61 11.43 10.60 -6.13
N PRO A 62 12.60 11.15 -6.48
CA PRO A 62 13.25 12.11 -5.62
C PRO A 62 12.34 13.35 -5.51
N LYS A 63 11.93 13.68 -4.29
CA LYS A 63 11.08 14.85 -3.97
C LYS A 63 11.62 16.16 -4.57
N SER A 64 12.93 16.22 -4.85
CA SER A 64 13.58 17.33 -5.54
C SER A 64 13.14 17.51 -7.00
N GLN A 65 12.84 16.43 -7.74
CA GLN A 65 12.32 16.54 -9.11
C GLN A 65 10.91 17.12 -9.13
N VAL A 66 10.06 16.72 -8.19
CA VAL A 66 8.70 17.27 -8.05
C VAL A 66 8.75 18.76 -7.68
N LEU A 67 9.67 19.16 -6.80
CA LEU A 67 9.93 20.57 -6.46
C LEU A 67 10.44 21.39 -7.65
N LEU A 68 11.37 20.85 -8.45
CA LEU A 68 11.89 21.52 -9.64
C LEU A 68 10.83 21.72 -10.72
N ILE A 69 9.99 20.71 -10.96
CA ILE A 69 8.86 20.82 -11.90
C ILE A 69 7.86 21.87 -11.40
N GLY A 70 7.52 21.85 -10.10
CA GLY A 70 6.63 22.84 -9.49
C GLY A 70 7.17 24.28 -9.62
N LEU A 71 8.44 24.50 -9.30
CA LEU A 71 9.09 25.81 -9.45
C LEU A 71 9.14 26.28 -10.90
N GLY A 72 9.44 25.38 -11.84
CA GLY A 72 9.46 25.69 -13.27
C GLY A 72 8.09 26.14 -13.81
N VAL A 73 7.02 25.48 -13.39
CA VAL A 73 5.64 25.86 -13.77
C VAL A 73 5.27 27.24 -13.20
N VAL A 74 5.56 27.49 -11.92
CA VAL A 74 5.26 28.80 -11.30
C VAL A 74 6.05 29.92 -11.98
N PHE A 75 7.33 29.71 -12.28
CA PHE A 75 8.15 30.68 -12.99
C PHE A 75 7.63 30.94 -14.41
N GLY A 76 7.26 29.90 -15.15
CA GLY A 76 6.69 30.03 -16.50
C GLY A 76 5.38 30.85 -16.50
N LEU A 77 4.50 30.62 -15.54
CA LEU A 77 3.26 31.40 -15.38
C LEU A 77 3.54 32.87 -15.05
N LEU A 78 4.53 33.15 -14.19
CA LEU A 78 4.98 34.51 -13.87
C LEU A 78 5.52 35.23 -15.11
N CYS A 79 6.36 34.59 -15.91
CA CYS A 79 6.86 35.16 -17.16
C CYS A 79 5.71 35.45 -18.14
N LEU A 80 4.74 34.54 -18.27
CA LEU A 80 3.61 34.72 -19.17
C LEU A 80 2.72 35.90 -18.73
N ALA A 81 2.47 36.02 -17.42
CA ALA A 81 1.73 37.13 -16.84
C ALA A 81 2.42 38.47 -17.07
N LEU A 82 3.76 38.51 -16.97
CA LEU A 82 4.56 39.71 -17.25
C LEU A 82 4.61 40.08 -18.75
N MET A 83 4.41 39.14 -19.67
CA MET A 83 4.35 39.44 -21.10
C MET A 83 2.98 39.95 -21.56
N ILE A 84 1.91 39.61 -20.82
CA ILE A 84 0.53 40.03 -21.11
C ILE A 84 0.26 41.44 -20.56
N HIS A 85 1.11 41.94 -19.65
CA HIS A 85 0.94 43.21 -18.95
C HIS A 85 1.91 44.28 -19.42
#